data_AF-A0A956U3K9-F1
#
_entry.id   AF-A0A956U3K9-F1
#
_cell.length_a   1.000
_cell.length_b   1.000
_cell.length_c   1.000
_cell.angle_alpha   90.00
_cell.angle_beta   90.00
_cell.angle_gamma   90.00
#
_symmetry.space_group_name_H-M   'P 1'
#
loop_
_entity.id
_entity.type
_entity.pdbx_description
1 polymer ?
#
loop_
_entity_poly.entity_id
_entity_poly.type
_entity_poly.pdbx_seq_one_letter_code
_entity_poly.pdbx_strand_id
1 'polypeptide(L)'
;MSLNVDLLKETFNRAKEENGGLKTLGLRFYERLFEKYPQVKHLFHTPPEEQHKKLMASVGATIASLTEPERMVPFLQAMGVRHLKYKTESAHYGAVAENLVAVLGEHLSKEGEWTSDMQTAWEDALKAVSDIMIEAAENPESCKESLLKAGYDADGFRKDTEQPWVLVN
;
A
#
# COMPACT_ATOMS: atom_id res chain seq x y z
N MET A 1 -14.75 -3.84 -12.59
CA MET A 1 -13.75 -4.45 -13.52
C MET A 1 -12.86 -5.37 -12.71
N SER A 2 -12.29 -6.41 -13.31
CA SER A 2 -11.27 -7.24 -12.65
C SER A 2 -9.90 -6.53 -12.74
N LEU A 3 -9.09 -6.62 -11.69
CA LEU A 3 -7.73 -6.05 -11.69
C LEU A 3 -6.84 -6.72 -12.74
N ASN A 4 -6.01 -5.94 -13.45
CA ASN A 4 -4.98 -6.46 -14.34
C ASN A 4 -3.74 -6.88 -13.53
N VAL A 5 -3.80 -8.08 -12.95
CA VAL A 5 -2.78 -8.58 -12.02
C VAL A 5 -1.41 -8.74 -12.69
N ASP A 6 -1.36 -9.17 -13.94
CA ASP A 6 -0.10 -9.38 -14.66
C ASP A 6 0.61 -8.05 -14.90
N LEU A 7 -0.13 -7.03 -15.35
CA LEU A 7 0.43 -5.69 -15.56
C LEU A 7 0.91 -5.06 -14.25
N LEU A 8 0.17 -5.25 -13.14
CA LEU A 8 0.59 -4.79 -11.82
C LEU A 8 1.90 -5.45 -11.37
N LYS A 9 2.01 -6.78 -11.53
CA LYS A 9 3.23 -7.54 -11.20
C LYS A 9 4.41 -7.13 -12.06
N GLU A 10 4.21 -7.02 -13.37
CA GLU A 10 5.24 -6.55 -14.31
C GLU A 10 5.72 -5.15 -13.94
N THR A 11 4.79 -4.21 -13.76
CA THR A 11 5.09 -2.82 -13.45
C THR A 11 5.84 -2.69 -12.12
N PHE A 12 5.44 -3.44 -11.09
CA PHE A 12 6.16 -3.47 -9.82
C PHE A 12 7.53 -4.15 -9.94
N ASN A 13 7.68 -5.16 -10.80
CA ASN A 13 8.97 -5.77 -11.08
C ASN A 13 9.96 -4.78 -11.70
N ARG A 14 9.51 -4.03 -12.71
CA ARG A 14 10.30 -2.93 -13.29
C ARG A 14 10.70 -1.90 -12.24
N ALA A 15 9.75 -1.48 -11.40
CA ALA A 15 10.01 -0.49 -10.35
C ALA A 15 11.04 -0.93 -9.29
N LYS A 16 11.24 -2.25 -9.10
CA LYS A 16 12.29 -2.79 -8.22
C LYS A 16 13.69 -2.66 -8.81
N GLU A 17 13.82 -2.69 -10.13
CA GLU A 17 15.11 -2.82 -10.83
C GLU A 17 15.56 -1.49 -11.45
N GLU A 18 14.64 -0.77 -12.09
CA GLU A 18 14.92 0.46 -12.82
C GLU A 18 15.22 1.64 -11.88
N ASN A 19 16.02 2.60 -12.34
CA ASN A 19 16.20 3.93 -11.73
C ASN A 19 16.60 3.93 -10.24
N GLY A 20 17.40 2.94 -9.82
CA GLY A 20 17.84 2.78 -8.42
C GLY A 20 16.83 2.08 -7.52
N GLY A 21 15.79 1.48 -8.11
CA GLY A 21 14.87 0.54 -7.49
C GLY A 21 13.99 1.14 -6.39
N LEU A 22 13.49 0.26 -5.51
CA LEU A 22 12.53 0.61 -4.46
C LEU A 22 13.01 1.69 -3.48
N LYS A 23 14.32 1.85 -3.29
CA LYS A 23 14.86 2.91 -2.44
C LYS A 23 14.61 4.27 -3.07
N THR A 24 15.00 4.46 -4.34
CA THR A 24 14.77 5.73 -5.05
C THR A 24 13.28 6.03 -5.17
N LEU A 25 12.47 5.05 -5.58
CA LEU A 25 11.02 5.19 -5.69
C LEU A 25 10.39 5.60 -4.35
N GLY A 26 10.74 4.91 -3.27
CA GLY A 26 10.18 5.13 -1.95
C GLY A 26 10.59 6.46 -1.31
N LEU A 27 11.83 6.92 -1.51
CA LEU A 27 12.27 8.24 -1.07
C LEU A 27 11.55 9.34 -1.85
N ARG A 28 11.45 9.19 -3.18
CA ARG A 28 10.72 10.12 -4.05
C ARG A 28 9.23 10.19 -3.68
N PHE A 29 8.64 9.06 -3.29
CA PHE A 29 7.28 9.01 -2.77
C PHE A 29 7.09 9.96 -1.58
N TYR A 30 7.95 9.89 -0.56
CA TYR A 30 7.81 10.73 0.63
C TYR A 30 8.13 12.20 0.38
N GLU A 31 9.14 12.47 -0.46
CA GLU A 31 9.46 13.84 -0.89
C GLU A 31 8.23 14.49 -1.52
N ARG A 32 7.67 13.87 -2.57
CA ARG A 32 6.51 14.41 -3.29
C ARG A 32 5.25 14.44 -2.42
N LEU A 33 5.03 13.44 -1.58
CA LEU A 33 3.86 13.38 -0.69
C LEU A 33 3.86 14.57 0.27
N PHE A 34 5.00 14.89 0.87
CA PHE A 34 5.09 15.98 1.85
C PHE A 34 5.15 17.37 1.20
N GLU A 35 5.63 17.47 -0.03
CA GLU A 35 5.55 18.69 -0.82
C GLU A 35 4.10 19.01 -1.22
N LYS A 36 3.39 18.02 -1.78
CA LYS A 36 2.05 18.21 -2.35
C LYS A 36 0.94 18.18 -1.30
N TYR A 37 1.11 17.36 -0.26
CA TYR A 37 0.13 17.16 0.81
C TYR A 37 0.76 17.39 2.19
N PRO A 38 1.24 18.62 2.48
CA PRO A 38 1.95 18.90 3.74
C PRO A 38 1.13 18.58 5.00
N GLN A 39 -0.20 18.58 4.89
CA GLN A 39 -1.10 18.20 5.97
C GLN A 39 -0.93 16.76 6.43
N VAL A 40 -0.45 15.82 5.60
CA VAL A 40 -0.28 14.41 6.04
C VAL A 40 1.02 14.19 6.83
N LYS A 41 1.96 15.15 6.80
CA LYS A 41 3.30 15.00 7.39
C LYS A 41 3.27 14.63 8.87
N HIS A 42 2.31 15.18 9.62
CA HIS A 42 2.17 14.92 11.05
C HIS A 42 1.76 13.48 11.41
N LEU A 43 1.28 12.70 10.43
CA LEU A 43 0.92 11.29 10.62
C LEU A 43 2.17 10.37 10.60
N PHE A 44 3.31 10.87 10.12
CA PHE A 44 4.53 10.10 9.95
C PHE A 44 5.55 10.47 11.03
N HIS A 45 5.78 9.56 11.98
CA HIS A 45 6.77 9.72 13.04
C HIS A 45 8.10 9.01 12.75
N THR A 46 8.15 8.20 11.69
CA THR A 46 9.36 7.49 11.25
C THR A 46 9.99 8.29 10.10
N PRO A 47 11.33 8.49 10.09
CA PRO A 47 12.02 9.15 8.98
C PRO A 47 11.72 8.48 7.63
N PRO A 48 11.64 9.24 6.52
CA PRO A 48 11.41 8.68 5.18
C PRO A 48 12.33 7.50 4.84
N GLU A 49 13.59 7.54 5.26
CA GLU A 49 14.64 6.53 5.04
C GLU A 49 14.30 5.16 5.66
N GLU A 50 13.47 5.12 6.68
CA GLU A 50 13.00 3.86 7.29
C GLU A 50 11.56 3.56 6.90
N GLN A 51 10.72 4.60 6.78
CA GLN A 51 9.32 4.43 6.46
C GLN A 51 9.11 3.89 5.03
N HIS A 52 9.95 4.29 4.07
CA HIS A 52 9.84 3.80 2.69
C HIS A 52 9.99 2.28 2.59
N LYS A 53 10.80 1.66 3.44
CA LYS A 53 10.99 0.20 3.46
C LYS A 53 9.69 -0.50 3.83
N LYS A 54 8.97 0.03 4.83
CA LYS A 54 7.68 -0.50 5.26
C LYS A 54 6.63 -0.36 4.16
N LEU A 55 6.55 0.83 3.55
CA LEU A 55 5.61 1.10 2.46
C LEU A 55 5.85 0.16 1.26
N MET A 56 7.09 0.10 0.76
CA MET A 56 7.43 -0.73 -0.40
C MET A 56 7.22 -2.22 -0.12
N ALA A 57 7.50 -2.68 1.11
CA ALA A 57 7.21 -4.05 1.52
C ALA A 57 5.70 -4.34 1.53
N SER A 58 4.86 -3.44 2.07
CA SER A 58 3.40 -3.62 2.07
C SER A 58 2.81 -3.58 0.67
N VAL A 59 3.26 -2.67 -0.20
CA VAL A 59 2.86 -2.63 -1.61
C VAL A 59 3.24 -3.94 -2.29
N GLY A 60 4.49 -4.38 -2.16
CA GLY A 60 4.96 -5.63 -2.74
C GLY A 60 4.19 -6.86 -2.26
N ALA A 61 3.91 -6.94 -0.95
CA ALA A 61 3.10 -8.02 -0.38
C ALA A 61 1.66 -8.01 -0.94
N THR A 62 1.06 -6.83 -1.08
CA THR A 62 -0.29 -6.69 -1.66
C THR A 62 -0.31 -7.16 -3.11
N ILE A 63 0.65 -6.71 -3.94
CA ILE A 63 0.76 -7.12 -5.35
C ILE A 63 1.02 -8.63 -5.49
N ALA A 64 1.85 -9.21 -4.63
CA ALA A 64 2.15 -10.64 -4.65
C ALA A 64 0.92 -11.51 -4.37
N SER A 65 0.00 -11.03 -3.51
CA SER A 65 -1.18 -11.79 -3.06
C SER A 65 -2.49 -11.40 -3.74
N LEU A 66 -2.46 -10.65 -4.84
CA LEU A 66 -3.67 -10.28 -5.61
C LEU A 66 -4.50 -11.48 -6.09
N THR A 67 -3.87 -12.65 -6.26
CA THR A 67 -4.54 -13.91 -6.65
C THR A 67 -4.99 -14.77 -5.47
N GLU A 68 -4.84 -14.28 -4.24
CA GLU A 68 -5.02 -15.03 -3.01
C GLU A 68 -5.91 -14.26 -2.02
N PRO A 69 -7.19 -14.06 -2.35
CA PRO A 69 -8.09 -13.22 -1.57
C PRO A 69 -8.23 -13.67 -0.10
N GLU A 70 -8.14 -14.97 0.17
CA GLU A 70 -8.19 -15.52 1.54
C GLU A 70 -7.04 -15.04 2.44
N ARG A 71 -5.90 -14.67 1.85
CA ARG A 71 -4.75 -14.11 2.58
C ARG A 71 -4.74 -12.58 2.52
N MET A 72 -5.03 -12.04 1.35
CA MET A 72 -4.97 -10.60 1.10
C MET A 72 -6.03 -9.83 1.87
N VAL A 73 -7.29 -10.28 1.88
CA VAL A 73 -8.39 -9.52 2.50
C VAL A 73 -8.17 -9.33 4.01
N PRO A 74 -7.87 -10.38 4.82
CA PRO A 74 -7.58 -10.19 6.24
C PRO A 74 -6.36 -9.30 6.50
N PHE A 75 -5.34 -9.35 5.64
CA PHE A 75 -4.17 -8.48 5.73
C PHE A 75 -4.52 -7.01 5.50
N LEU A 76 -5.30 -6.70 4.46
CA LEU A 76 -5.76 -5.34 4.18
C LEU A 76 -6.68 -4.84 5.31
N GLN A 77 -7.57 -5.68 5.83
CA GLN A 77 -8.40 -5.35 7.00
C GLN A 77 -7.54 -5.04 8.23
N ALA A 78 -6.53 -5.85 8.51
CA ALA A 78 -5.59 -5.65 9.61
C ALA A 78 -4.80 -4.34 9.45
N MET A 79 -4.44 -3.98 8.22
CA MET A 79 -3.86 -2.67 7.93
C MET A 79 -4.86 -1.55 8.19
N GLY A 80 -6.11 -1.65 7.73
CA GLY A 80 -7.16 -0.66 7.98
C GLY A 80 -7.37 -0.37 9.47
N VAL A 81 -7.54 -1.41 10.28
CA VAL A 81 -7.67 -1.29 11.75
C VAL A 81 -6.47 -0.56 12.38
N ARG A 82 -5.26 -0.81 11.88
CA ARG A 82 -4.06 -0.09 12.36
C ARG A 82 -4.02 1.36 11.89
N HIS A 83 -4.46 1.64 10.66
CA HIS A 83 -4.49 3.00 10.13
C HIS A 83 -5.49 3.90 10.88
N LEU A 84 -6.56 3.32 11.44
CA LEU A 84 -7.42 4.03 12.40
C LEU A 84 -6.62 4.52 13.61
N LYS A 85 -5.77 3.67 14.21
CA LYS A 85 -4.91 4.04 15.34
C LYS A 85 -3.87 5.11 14.98
N TYR A 86 -3.48 5.18 13.70
CA TYR A 86 -2.59 6.23 13.18
C TYR A 86 -3.32 7.54 12.87
N LYS A 87 -4.63 7.62 13.12
CA LYS A 87 -5.48 8.78 12.82
C LYS A 87 -5.54 9.09 11.32
N THR A 88 -5.44 8.05 10.48
CA THR A 88 -5.63 8.18 9.04
C THR A 88 -7.11 8.35 8.74
N GLU A 89 -7.46 9.39 7.97
CA GLU A 89 -8.81 9.65 7.48
C GLU A 89 -8.94 9.19 6.02
N SER A 90 -10.18 9.00 5.56
CA SER A 90 -10.47 8.57 4.17
C SER A 90 -9.77 9.44 3.11
N ALA A 91 -9.71 10.77 3.32
CA ALA A 91 -9.03 11.70 2.41
C ALA A 91 -7.52 11.45 2.26
N HIS A 92 -6.86 10.86 3.27
CA HIS A 92 -5.42 10.57 3.20
C HIS A 92 -5.10 9.42 2.24
N TYR A 93 -6.01 8.46 2.06
CA TYR A 93 -5.84 7.36 1.11
C TYR A 93 -5.77 7.86 -0.33
N GLY A 94 -6.64 8.81 -0.70
CA GLY A 94 -6.62 9.44 -2.02
C GLY A 94 -5.30 10.16 -2.31
N ALA A 95 -4.74 10.87 -1.32
CA ALA A 95 -3.44 11.52 -1.45
C ALA A 95 -2.30 10.52 -1.66
N VAL A 96 -2.30 9.41 -0.91
CA VAL A 96 -1.30 8.33 -1.05
C VAL A 96 -1.42 7.64 -2.41
N ALA A 97 -2.64 7.34 -2.86
CA ALA A 97 -2.88 6.67 -4.13
C ALA A 97 -2.42 7.51 -5.32
N GLU A 98 -2.85 8.78 -5.38
CA GLU A 98 -2.41 9.73 -6.41
C GLU A 98 -0.88 9.85 -6.42
N ASN A 99 -0.29 10.01 -5.24
CA ASN A 99 1.15 10.20 -5.14
C ASN A 99 1.94 8.97 -5.59
N LEU A 100 1.48 7.76 -5.25
CA LEU A 100 2.15 6.54 -5.66
C LEU A 100 2.09 6.35 -7.17
N VAL A 101 0.94 6.58 -7.80
CA VAL A 101 0.78 6.50 -9.26
C VAL A 101 1.67 7.51 -9.96
N ALA A 102 1.68 8.77 -9.50
CA ALA A 102 2.53 9.80 -10.09
C ALA A 102 4.02 9.44 -9.99
N VAL A 103 4.47 8.96 -8.83
CA VAL A 103 5.87 8.61 -8.60
C VAL A 103 6.27 7.34 -9.36
N LEU A 104 5.38 6.36 -9.53
CA LEU A 104 5.61 5.22 -10.42
C LEU A 104 5.79 5.67 -11.88
N GLY A 105 4.92 6.58 -12.35
CA GLY A 105 5.04 7.18 -13.69
C GLY A 105 6.37 7.91 -13.89
N GLU A 106 6.72 8.84 -12.99
CA GLU A 106 8.02 9.54 -12.99
C GLU A 106 9.21 8.57 -12.97
N HIS A 107 9.13 7.51 -12.16
CA HIS A 107 10.20 6.55 -11.96
C HIS A 107 10.40 5.66 -13.19
N LEU A 108 9.34 5.12 -13.78
CA LEU A 108 9.42 4.16 -14.88
C LEU A 108 9.60 4.82 -16.26
N SER A 109 9.17 6.08 -16.42
CA SER A 109 9.27 6.81 -17.69
C SER A 109 10.71 7.13 -18.11
N LYS A 110 11.68 6.95 -17.21
CA LYS A 110 13.11 7.24 -17.47
C LYS A 110 13.79 6.18 -18.33
N GLU A 111 13.34 4.93 -18.24
CA GLU A 111 13.93 3.79 -18.94
C GLU A 111 12.98 3.14 -19.95
N GLY A 112 11.66 3.21 -19.72
CA GLY A 112 10.66 2.68 -20.64
C GLY A 112 9.36 3.48 -20.63
N GLU A 113 8.37 3.03 -21.39
CA GLU A 113 7.08 3.72 -21.43
C GLU A 113 6.26 3.44 -20.16
N TRP A 114 5.65 4.50 -19.62
CA TRP A 114 4.56 4.45 -18.66
C TRP A 114 3.25 4.69 -19.41
N THR A 115 2.41 3.66 -19.54
CA THR A 115 1.21 3.71 -20.38
C THR A 115 -0.05 4.06 -19.59
N SER A 116 -1.11 4.46 -20.28
CA SER A 116 -2.44 4.66 -19.69
C SER A 116 -2.98 3.40 -19.02
N ASP A 117 -2.64 2.22 -19.56
CA ASP A 117 -3.08 0.94 -19.02
C ASP A 117 -2.38 0.62 -17.69
N MET A 118 -1.07 0.94 -17.59
CA MET A 118 -0.34 0.84 -16.33
C MET A 118 -0.95 1.77 -15.27
N GLN A 119 -1.20 3.03 -15.64
CA GLN A 119 -1.83 3.99 -14.76
C GLN A 119 -3.19 3.50 -14.26
N THR A 120 -4.08 3.10 -15.17
CA THR A 120 -5.44 2.62 -14.83
C THR A 120 -5.38 1.39 -13.94
N ALA A 121 -4.49 0.43 -14.23
CA ALA A 121 -4.34 -0.77 -13.42
C ALA A 121 -3.92 -0.45 -11.97
N TRP A 122 -2.99 0.49 -11.78
CA TRP A 122 -2.57 0.92 -10.45
C TRP A 122 -3.65 1.72 -9.72
N GLU A 123 -4.36 2.61 -10.40
CA GLU A 123 -5.47 3.38 -9.83
C GLU A 123 -6.59 2.43 -9.35
N ASP A 124 -6.99 1.45 -10.16
CA ASP A 124 -8.00 0.46 -9.80
C ASP A 124 -7.56 -0.40 -8.61
N ALA A 125 -6.30 -0.85 -8.59
CA ALA A 125 -5.75 -1.64 -7.49
C ALA A 125 -5.71 -0.85 -6.19
N LEU A 126 -5.22 0.39 -6.23
CA LEU A 126 -5.13 1.26 -5.05
C LEU A 126 -6.50 1.65 -4.54
N LYS A 127 -7.48 1.83 -5.43
CA LYS A 127 -8.87 2.02 -5.05
C LYS A 127 -9.42 0.81 -4.30
N ALA A 128 -9.27 -0.40 -4.87
CA ALA A 128 -9.76 -1.62 -4.23
C ALA A 128 -9.11 -1.85 -2.85
N VAL A 129 -7.80 -1.61 -2.73
CA VAL A 129 -7.07 -1.69 -1.46
C VAL A 129 -7.60 -0.66 -0.45
N SER A 130 -7.76 0.59 -0.88
CA SER A 130 -8.25 1.67 -0.02
C SER A 130 -9.66 1.42 0.47
N ASP A 131 -10.56 0.94 -0.41
CA ASP A 131 -11.95 0.63 -0.05
C ASP A 131 -12.01 -0.43 1.07
N ILE A 132 -11.19 -1.49 1.00
CA ILE A 132 -11.12 -2.53 2.05
C ILE A 132 -10.55 -1.97 3.36
N MET A 133 -9.49 -1.16 3.29
CA MET A 133 -8.84 -0.58 4.46
C MET A 133 -9.74 0.45 5.17
N ILE A 134 -10.45 1.27 4.40
CA ILE A 134 -11.39 2.27 4.91
C ILE A 134 -12.56 1.55 5.60
N GLU A 135 -13.16 0.55 4.97
CA GLU A 135 -14.24 -0.24 5.59
C GLU A 135 -13.80 -0.87 6.92
N ALA A 136 -12.59 -1.45 6.96
CA ALA A 136 -12.06 -2.02 8.19
C ALA A 136 -11.71 -0.98 9.26
N ALA A 137 -11.37 0.25 8.86
CA ALA A 137 -11.12 1.34 9.80
C ALA A 137 -12.42 1.92 10.36
N GLU A 138 -13.46 2.05 9.54
CA GLU A 138 -14.77 2.59 9.93
C GLU A 138 -15.62 1.57 10.70
N ASN A 139 -15.53 0.29 10.33
CA ASN A 139 -16.32 -0.81 10.89
C ASN A 139 -15.43 -1.96 11.40
N PRO A 140 -14.49 -1.74 12.35
CA PRO A 140 -13.50 -2.75 12.75
C PRO A 140 -14.09 -4.06 13.31
N GLU A 141 -15.29 -4.02 13.90
CA GLU A 141 -15.97 -5.23 14.37
C GLU A 141 -16.43 -6.14 13.21
N SER A 142 -16.67 -5.60 12.01
CA SER A 142 -17.12 -6.39 10.84
C SER A 142 -16.05 -7.35 10.34
N CYS A 143 -14.76 -7.01 10.50
CA CYS A 143 -13.64 -7.84 10.07
C CYS A 143 -13.06 -8.72 11.19
N LYS A 144 -13.54 -8.61 12.43
CA LYS A 144 -12.95 -9.29 13.60
C LYS A 144 -12.84 -10.80 13.46
N GLU A 145 -13.89 -11.46 12.99
CA GLU A 145 -13.87 -12.92 12.78
C GLU A 145 -12.82 -13.31 11.72
N SER A 146 -12.75 -12.55 10.63
CA SER A 146 -11.77 -12.76 9.56
C SER A 146 -10.34 -12.59 10.05
N LEU A 147 -10.08 -11.55 10.84
CA LEU A 147 -8.78 -11.27 11.47
C LEU A 147 -8.34 -12.41 12.38
N LEU A 148 -9.20 -12.84 13.31
CA LEU A 148 -8.89 -13.91 14.25
C LEU A 148 -8.62 -15.23 13.54
N LYS A 149 -9.42 -15.57 12.52
CA LYS A 149 -9.21 -16.78 11.71
C LYS A 149 -7.88 -16.74 10.94
N ALA A 150 -7.44 -15.56 10.52
CA ALA A 150 -6.17 -15.35 9.83
C ALA A 150 -4.98 -15.12 10.78
N GLY A 151 -5.16 -15.26 12.10
CA GLY A 151 -4.10 -15.16 13.10
C GLY A 151 -3.73 -13.74 13.53
N TYR A 152 -4.53 -12.74 13.18
CA TYR A 152 -4.41 -11.38 13.69
C TYR A 152 -5.22 -11.21 14.98
N ASP A 153 -4.74 -10.38 15.88
CA ASP A 153 -5.54 -9.84 16.98
C ASP A 153 -6.59 -8.86 16.43
N ALA A 154 -7.65 -8.62 17.21
CA ALA A 154 -8.73 -7.68 16.84
C ALA A 154 -8.24 -6.24 16.60
N ASP A 155 -7.01 -5.94 17.02
CA ASP A 155 -6.39 -4.64 16.94
C ASP A 155 -5.49 -4.48 15.69
N GLY A 156 -5.50 -5.49 14.81
CA GLY A 156 -4.82 -5.54 13.51
C GLY A 156 -3.34 -5.96 13.56
N PHE A 157 -2.82 -6.33 14.73
CA PHE A 157 -1.44 -6.85 14.87
C PHE A 157 -1.40 -8.37 14.94
N ARG A 158 -0.23 -8.96 14.71
CA ARG A 158 0.05 -10.36 15.07
C ARG A 158 1.15 -10.37 16.13
N LYS A 159 1.03 -11.24 17.13
CA LYS A 159 2.03 -11.36 18.21
C LYS A 159 3.30 -12.09 17.80
N ASP A 160 3.26 -12.79 16.66
CA ASP A 160 4.35 -13.62 16.15
C ASP A 160 5.26 -12.91 15.14
N THR A 161 5.02 -11.63 14.86
CA THR A 161 5.84 -10.84 13.92
C THR A 161 6.16 -9.45 14.46
N GLU A 162 7.42 -9.06 14.34
CA GLU A 162 7.87 -7.67 14.57
C GLU A 162 7.58 -6.76 13.36
N GLN A 163 7.19 -7.34 12.23
CA GLN A 163 6.94 -6.63 10.97
C GLN A 163 5.49 -6.82 10.52
N PRO A 164 4.51 -6.19 11.20
CA PRO A 164 3.10 -6.39 10.92
C PRO A 164 2.68 -5.82 9.54
N TRP A 165 3.57 -5.11 8.84
CA TRP A 165 3.35 -4.56 7.49
C TRP A 165 3.80 -5.52 6.36
N VAL A 166 4.31 -6.71 6.72
CA VAL A 166 4.67 -7.78 5.78
C VAL A 166 3.63 -8.88 5.88
N LEU A 167 3.14 -9.35 4.73
CA LEU A 167 2.33 -10.56 4.69
C LEU A 167 3.26 -11.77 4.89
N VAL A 168 3.09 -12.46 6.02
CA VAL A 168 3.91 -13.64 6.37
C VAL A 168 3.34 -14.86 5.65
N ASN A 169 4.21 -15.65 5.02
CA ASN A 169 3.85 -16.86 4.26
C ASN A 169 3.21 -17.96 5.11
#